data_AF-M8C6U9-F1
#
_entry.id   AF-M8C6U9-F1
#
_cell.length_a   1.000
_cell.length_b   1.000
_cell.length_c   1.000
_cell.angle_alpha   90.00
_cell.angle_beta   90.00
_cell.angle_gamma   90.00
#
_symmetry.space_group_name_H-M   'P 1'
#
loop_
_entity.id
_entity.type
_entity.pdbx_description
1 polymer ?
#
loop_
_entity_poly.entity_id
_entity_poly.type
_entity_poly.pdbx_seq_one_letter_code
_entity_poly.pdbx_strand_id
1 'polypeptide(L)'
;MASAAPFSGSLLRLTKPVTPQPPFFSPPPSCSHFHLRTRPRKAKRPIDGALASSSMAAAQPQTRDVQQQGAEEAMKLLFVEMGVGYDQHGQDITSAAVRACKDAISSNSIPAFRRGSIPGVNSEQMKLQIKLGVPRPVQHLLDFERIKAVFPYGEITSCEVVDGGMICSSGTCIEAMGDKNDDCYIVNAAVYVGY
;
A
#
# COMPACT_ATOMS: atom_id res chain seq x y z
N MET A 1 34.60 -13.59 -70.95
CA MET A 1 33.26 -14.18 -71.19
C MET A 1 32.91 -15.07 -70.01
N ALA A 2 32.09 -14.59 -69.09
CA ALA A 2 31.60 -15.37 -67.95
C ALA A 2 30.07 -15.30 -67.97
N SER A 3 29.46 -16.49 -68.02
CA SER A 3 28.04 -16.73 -68.27
C SER A 3 27.21 -16.60 -66.98
N ALA A 4 26.06 -15.94 -67.07
CA ALA A 4 25.09 -15.78 -65.99
C ALA A 4 24.15 -17.00 -65.93
N ALA A 5 23.88 -17.51 -64.72
CA ALA A 5 22.86 -18.52 -64.45
C ALA A 5 21.54 -17.87 -64.01
N PRO A 6 20.35 -18.41 -64.40
CA PRO A 6 19.07 -17.80 -64.08
C PRO A 6 18.53 -18.25 -62.71
N PHE A 7 17.95 -17.31 -61.96
CA PHE A 7 17.20 -17.56 -60.73
C PHE A 7 15.82 -18.14 -61.05
N SER A 8 15.51 -19.32 -60.51
CA SER A 8 14.18 -19.94 -60.54
C SER A 8 13.37 -19.51 -59.32
N GLY A 9 12.28 -18.77 -59.54
CA GLY A 9 11.34 -18.35 -58.50
C GLY A 9 10.29 -19.43 -58.23
N SER A 10 10.27 -19.97 -57.02
CA SER A 10 9.20 -20.86 -56.54
C SER A 10 8.26 -20.08 -55.62
N LEU A 11 6.99 -20.01 -56.03
CA LEU A 11 5.90 -19.32 -55.35
C LEU A 11 5.38 -20.19 -54.19
N LEU A 12 5.80 -19.93 -52.95
CA LEU A 12 5.24 -20.60 -51.78
C LEU A 12 3.91 -19.94 -51.38
N ARG A 13 2.81 -20.67 -51.55
CA ARG A 13 1.47 -20.29 -51.06
C ARG A 13 1.43 -20.31 -49.54
N LEU A 14 1.14 -19.17 -48.93
CA LEU A 14 0.93 -19.00 -47.50
C LEU A 14 -0.46 -19.51 -47.09
N THR A 15 -0.54 -20.63 -46.39
CA THR A 15 -1.77 -21.07 -45.72
C THR A 15 -1.89 -20.37 -44.37
N LYS A 16 -3.07 -19.83 -44.06
CA LYS A 16 -3.35 -19.14 -42.78
C LYS A 16 -3.37 -20.15 -41.62
N PRO A 17 -2.77 -19.84 -40.46
CA PRO A 17 -2.84 -20.71 -39.28
C PRO A 17 -4.24 -20.66 -38.66
N VAL A 18 -4.77 -21.84 -38.31
CA VAL A 18 -6.01 -22.01 -37.55
C VAL A 18 -5.68 -21.87 -36.07
N THR A 19 -6.32 -20.92 -35.38
CA THR A 19 -6.15 -20.69 -33.94
C THR A 19 -7.04 -21.66 -33.15
N PRO A 20 -6.52 -22.45 -32.20
CA PRO A 20 -7.35 -23.30 -31.35
C PRO A 20 -8.11 -22.48 -30.30
N GLN A 21 -9.39 -22.78 -30.10
CA GLN A 21 -10.24 -22.16 -29.08
C GLN A 21 -9.95 -22.76 -27.70
N PRO A 22 -9.91 -21.97 -26.62
CA PRO A 22 -9.69 -22.48 -25.26
C PRO A 22 -10.93 -23.22 -24.72
N PRO A 23 -10.75 -24.20 -23.82
CA PRO A 23 -11.86 -24.95 -23.25
C PRO A 23 -12.69 -24.08 -22.29
N PHE A 24 -14.02 -24.21 -22.38
CA PHE A 24 -14.98 -23.59 -21.47
C PHE A 24 -14.83 -24.17 -20.05
N PHE A 25 -14.49 -23.32 -19.08
CA PHE A 25 -14.53 -23.65 -17.66
C PHE A 25 -15.87 -23.24 -17.06
N SER A 26 -16.63 -24.19 -16.53
CA SER A 26 -17.82 -23.94 -15.73
C SER A 26 -17.44 -23.71 -14.26
N PRO A 27 -18.03 -22.72 -13.56
CA PRO A 27 -17.75 -22.47 -12.15
C PRO A 27 -18.42 -23.52 -11.25
N PRO A 28 -17.83 -23.87 -10.08
CA PRO A 28 -18.42 -24.81 -9.13
C PRO A 28 -19.62 -24.19 -8.38
N PRO A 29 -20.54 -25.02 -7.83
CA PRO A 29 -21.74 -24.54 -7.17
C PRO A 29 -21.44 -23.85 -5.83
N SER A 30 -22.08 -22.70 -5.62
CA SER A 30 -22.08 -21.92 -4.38
C SER A 30 -22.73 -22.73 -3.26
N CYS A 31 -21.97 -23.03 -2.20
CA CYS A 31 -22.49 -23.62 -0.98
C CYS A 31 -22.69 -22.52 0.09
N SER A 32 -23.90 -22.48 0.62
CA SER A 32 -24.50 -21.41 1.39
C SER A 32 -24.38 -21.58 2.91
N HIS A 33 -24.54 -20.44 3.59
CA HIS A 33 -24.94 -20.26 5.00
C HIS A 33 -23.99 -20.68 6.13
N PHE A 34 -23.24 -19.70 6.63
CA PHE A 34 -22.82 -19.67 8.04
C PHE A 34 -23.76 -18.76 8.85
N HIS A 35 -24.49 -19.36 9.80
CA HIS A 35 -25.28 -18.64 10.80
C HIS A 35 -24.37 -18.10 11.91
N LEU A 36 -24.26 -16.77 12.03
CA LEU A 36 -23.72 -16.14 13.23
C LEU A 36 -24.73 -16.29 14.38
N ARG A 37 -24.42 -17.17 15.34
CA ARG A 37 -25.17 -17.30 16.59
C ARG A 37 -24.57 -16.36 17.63
N THR A 38 -25.07 -15.12 17.70
CA THR A 38 -24.72 -14.18 18.76
C THR A 38 -25.39 -14.59 20.07
N ARG A 39 -24.59 -14.76 21.14
CA ARG A 39 -25.09 -14.96 22.51
C ARG A 39 -25.09 -13.62 23.24
N PRO A 40 -26.19 -13.15 23.85
CA PRO A 40 -26.12 -12.00 24.75
C PRO A 40 -25.73 -12.48 26.14
N ARG A 41 -24.80 -11.79 26.82
CA ARG A 41 -24.59 -11.96 28.26
C ARG A 41 -25.13 -10.74 29.03
N LYS A 42 -25.96 -11.08 30.02
CA LYS A 42 -26.83 -10.25 30.86
C LYS A 42 -26.12 -9.11 31.58
N ALA A 43 -26.75 -7.95 31.57
CA ALA A 43 -26.52 -6.86 32.52
C ALA A 43 -27.15 -7.22 33.89
N LYS A 44 -26.46 -6.88 34.98
CA LYS A 44 -27.01 -6.88 36.35
C LYS A 44 -26.89 -5.46 36.93
N ARG A 45 -27.97 -4.98 37.56
CA ARG A 45 -28.04 -3.89 38.55
C ARG A 45 -28.90 -4.42 39.72
N PRO A 46 -29.14 -3.66 40.80
CA PRO A 46 -28.24 -2.91 41.70
C PRO A 46 -28.44 -3.41 43.15
N ILE A 47 -27.67 -2.88 44.12
CA ILE A 47 -28.12 -2.82 45.53
C ILE A 47 -27.72 -1.47 46.15
N ASP A 48 -28.66 -0.93 46.92
CA ASP A 48 -28.69 0.38 47.57
C ASP A 48 -27.76 0.49 48.80
N GLY A 49 -27.41 1.73 49.18
CA GLY A 49 -26.74 2.01 50.45
C GLY A 49 -26.34 3.47 50.73
N ALA A 50 -27.31 4.25 51.22
CA ALA A 50 -27.25 5.27 52.28
C ALA A 50 -26.42 6.60 52.19
N LEU A 51 -27.15 7.67 52.55
CA LEU A 51 -26.82 9.00 53.11
C LEU A 51 -25.57 9.07 54.03
N ALA A 52 -24.92 10.20 54.36
CA ALA A 52 -24.98 11.62 54.00
C ALA A 52 -23.80 12.35 54.72
N SER A 53 -23.44 13.54 54.25
CA SER A 53 -23.14 14.77 55.02
C SER A 53 -21.95 15.58 54.51
N SER A 54 -22.12 16.88 54.68
CA SER A 54 -21.46 18.03 54.07
C SER A 54 -20.14 18.43 54.71
N SER A 55 -19.22 18.99 53.91
CA SER A 55 -18.52 20.22 54.26
C SER A 55 -17.81 20.84 53.05
N MET A 56 -18.07 22.12 52.83
CA MET A 56 -17.42 23.01 51.87
C MET A 56 -15.98 23.31 52.29
N ALA A 57 -15.01 23.27 51.36
CA ALA A 57 -13.78 24.06 51.43
C ALA A 57 -13.13 24.17 50.05
N ALA A 58 -12.82 25.41 49.67
CA ALA A 58 -12.23 25.83 48.41
C ALA A 58 -10.74 25.44 48.29
N ALA A 59 -10.30 25.02 47.10
CA ALA A 59 -8.89 25.03 46.68
C ALA A 59 -8.74 24.92 45.15
N GLN A 60 -8.49 26.08 44.53
CA GLN A 60 -7.62 26.39 43.38
C GLN A 60 -7.68 25.57 42.06
N PRO A 61 -7.68 26.25 40.89
CA PRO A 61 -7.51 25.59 39.60
C PRO A 61 -6.05 25.18 39.44
N GLN A 62 -5.79 23.87 39.36
CA GLN A 62 -4.51 23.38 38.87
C GLN A 62 -4.50 23.56 37.35
N THR A 63 -3.89 24.66 36.93
CA THR A 63 -3.32 24.80 35.58
C THR A 63 -2.35 23.66 35.36
N ARG A 64 -2.79 22.63 34.65
CA ARG A 64 -1.88 21.68 34.05
C ARG A 64 -1.28 22.35 32.83
N ASP A 65 -0.13 22.97 33.04
CA ASP A 65 0.84 23.24 31.98
C ASP A 65 1.23 21.91 31.33
N VAL A 66 0.48 21.50 30.31
CA VAL A 66 0.96 20.48 29.40
C VAL A 66 1.95 21.18 28.48
N GLN A 67 3.22 20.88 28.77
CA GLN A 67 4.39 21.23 27.99
C GLN A 67 4.09 21.17 26.49
N GLN A 68 4.17 22.33 25.85
CA GLN A 68 4.36 22.45 24.40
C GLN A 68 5.71 21.81 24.07
N GLN A 69 5.69 20.52 23.74
CA GLN A 69 6.78 19.87 23.02
C GLN A 69 6.55 20.11 21.52
N GLY A 70 7.62 20.51 20.85
CA GLY A 70 7.61 21.21 19.56
C GLY A 70 6.62 20.64 18.56
N ALA A 71 5.68 21.49 18.13
CA ALA A 71 4.96 21.26 16.90
C ALA A 71 6.00 21.31 15.78
N GLU A 72 6.48 20.13 15.38
CA GLU A 72 6.91 19.90 14.00
C GLU A 72 5.88 20.60 13.11
N GLU A 73 6.31 21.57 12.31
CA GLU A 73 5.44 22.34 11.43
C GLU A 73 4.65 21.35 10.56
N ALA A 74 3.43 21.06 11.00
CA ALA A 74 2.65 19.96 10.47
C ALA A 74 2.31 20.29 9.03
N MET A 75 2.80 19.46 8.10
CA MET A 75 2.51 19.56 6.68
C MET A 75 1.01 19.79 6.47
N LYS A 76 0.65 20.82 5.70
CA LYS A 76 -0.73 21.04 5.32
C LYS A 76 -1.13 20.01 4.28
N LEU A 77 -1.83 18.97 4.72
CA LEU A 77 -2.30 17.88 3.88
C LEU A 77 -3.27 18.39 2.81
N LEU A 78 -3.04 17.98 1.56
CA LEU A 78 -3.94 18.25 0.43
C LEU A 78 -4.73 17.01 0.04
N PHE A 79 -4.05 15.90 -0.17
CA PHE A 79 -4.67 14.63 -0.56
C PHE A 79 -3.78 13.44 -0.17
N VAL A 80 -4.37 12.25 -0.25
CA VAL A 80 -3.70 10.99 0.04
C VAL A 80 -3.83 10.10 -1.19
N GLU A 81 -2.70 9.60 -1.66
CA GLU A 81 -2.61 8.62 -2.73
C GLU A 81 -2.34 7.25 -2.12
N MET A 82 -2.99 6.21 -2.61
CA MET A 82 -2.88 4.88 -2.03
C MET A 82 -2.51 3.88 -3.10
N GLY A 83 -1.71 2.89 -2.74
CA GLY A 83 -1.29 1.85 -3.64
C GLY A 83 -1.05 0.52 -2.94
N VAL A 84 -0.97 -0.53 -3.75
CA VAL A 84 -0.68 -1.89 -3.31
C VAL A 84 0.43 -2.49 -4.17
N GLY A 85 1.32 -3.24 -3.53
CA GLY A 85 2.42 -3.91 -4.19
C GLY A 85 2.52 -5.35 -3.75
N TYR A 86 2.81 -6.22 -4.73
CA TYR A 86 2.90 -7.66 -4.55
C TYR A 86 4.33 -8.10 -4.83
N ASP A 87 4.81 -9.09 -4.10
CA ASP A 87 5.97 -9.88 -4.48
C ASP A 87 5.66 -11.37 -4.35
N GLN A 88 5.50 -12.05 -5.50
CA GLN A 88 4.98 -13.42 -5.56
C GLN A 88 6.05 -14.50 -5.38
N HIS A 89 7.30 -14.16 -5.66
CA HIS A 89 8.40 -15.11 -5.87
C HIS A 89 9.73 -14.57 -5.31
N GLY A 90 9.98 -13.26 -5.46
CA GLY A 90 11.29 -12.65 -5.19
C GLY A 90 11.68 -12.49 -3.73
N GLN A 91 10.81 -12.88 -2.79
CA GLN A 91 10.94 -12.72 -1.33
C GLN A 91 11.59 -11.41 -0.86
N ASP A 92 11.40 -10.35 -1.64
CA ASP A 92 11.95 -9.03 -1.43
C ASP A 92 10.79 -8.12 -1.07
N ILE A 93 10.58 -7.96 0.25
CA ILE A 93 9.56 -7.06 0.77
C ILE A 93 9.77 -5.61 0.31
N THR A 94 11.01 -5.21 0.03
CA THR A 94 11.33 -3.89 -0.53
C THR A 94 10.77 -3.77 -1.95
N SER A 95 10.87 -4.83 -2.76
CA SER A 95 10.28 -4.83 -4.11
C SER A 95 8.76 -4.70 -4.06
N ALA A 96 8.08 -5.37 -3.12
CA ALA A 96 6.66 -5.16 -2.87
C ALA A 96 6.35 -3.71 -2.44
N ALA A 97 7.12 -3.14 -1.51
CA ALA A 97 6.94 -1.76 -1.06
C ALA A 97 7.17 -0.73 -2.19
N VAL A 98 8.21 -0.92 -3.00
CA VAL A 98 8.49 -0.08 -4.18
C VAL A 98 7.35 -0.16 -5.18
N ARG A 99 6.79 -1.35 -5.43
CA ARG A 99 5.61 -1.54 -6.28
C ARG A 99 4.40 -0.80 -5.71
N ALA A 100 4.16 -0.88 -4.40
CA ALA A 100 3.07 -0.17 -3.73
C ALA A 100 3.18 1.35 -3.86
N CYS A 101 4.38 1.91 -3.66
CA CYS A 101 4.61 3.35 -3.85
C CYS A 101 4.46 3.78 -5.31
N LYS A 102 4.94 2.98 -6.26
CA LYS A 102 4.76 3.25 -7.70
C LYS A 102 3.29 3.22 -8.09
N ASP A 103 2.56 2.20 -7.63
CA ASP A 103 1.12 2.06 -7.83
C ASP A 103 0.38 3.32 -7.35
N ALA A 104 0.69 3.79 -6.13
CA ALA A 104 0.07 4.97 -5.54
C ALA A 104 0.18 6.24 -6.41
N ILE A 105 1.34 6.49 -7.03
CA ILE A 105 1.62 7.75 -7.73
C ILE A 105 1.44 7.68 -9.26
N SER A 106 1.41 6.48 -9.84
CA SER A 106 1.53 6.29 -11.30
C SER A 106 0.34 6.80 -12.12
N SER A 107 -0.87 6.78 -11.55
CA SER A 107 -2.10 7.18 -12.24
C SER A 107 -2.46 8.66 -12.05
N ASN A 108 -1.70 9.40 -11.24
CA ASN A 108 -2.10 10.72 -10.79
C ASN A 108 -1.25 11.82 -11.43
N SER A 109 -1.86 12.98 -11.68
CA SER A 109 -1.19 14.16 -12.21
C SER A 109 -1.56 15.37 -11.37
N ILE A 110 -0.56 16.05 -10.82
CA ILE A 110 -0.75 17.12 -9.84
C ILE A 110 -0.19 18.45 -10.40
N PRO A 111 -0.86 19.07 -11.40
CA PRO A 111 -0.36 20.30 -12.01
C PRO A 111 -0.40 21.51 -11.07
N ALA A 112 -1.16 21.46 -9.97
CA ALA A 112 -1.40 22.59 -9.07
C ALA A 112 -0.11 23.23 -8.53
N PHE A 113 0.89 22.42 -8.16
CA PHE A 113 2.18 22.88 -7.63
C PHE A 113 3.07 23.56 -8.67
N ARG A 114 2.89 23.27 -9.97
CA ARG A 114 3.63 23.92 -11.06
C ARG A 114 2.89 25.12 -11.63
N ARG A 115 1.56 25.08 -11.62
CA ARG A 115 0.70 26.16 -12.16
C ARG A 115 0.47 27.31 -11.16
N GLY A 116 1.00 27.21 -9.94
CA GLY A 116 0.78 28.21 -8.90
C GLY A 116 -0.68 28.32 -8.46
N SER A 117 -1.45 27.23 -8.58
CA SER A 117 -2.86 27.21 -8.16
C SER A 117 -3.01 27.28 -6.63
N ILE A 118 -1.93 27.01 -5.90
CA ILE A 118 -1.83 27.15 -4.46
C ILE A 118 -1.03 28.43 -4.17
N PRO A 119 -1.65 29.49 -3.62
CA PRO A 119 -0.97 30.75 -3.38
C PRO A 119 0.25 30.59 -2.46
N GLY A 120 1.41 31.09 -2.91
CA GLY A 120 2.65 31.05 -2.13
C GLY A 120 3.32 29.68 -2.04
N VAL A 121 2.86 28.69 -2.82
CA VAL A 121 3.41 27.34 -2.84
C VAL A 121 3.88 26.97 -4.24
N ASN A 122 5.16 26.62 -4.36
CA ASN A 122 5.77 26.10 -5.57
C ASN A 122 6.00 24.58 -5.49
N SER A 123 6.61 23.99 -6.53
CA SER A 123 6.88 22.55 -6.58
C SER A 123 8.00 22.09 -5.63
N GLU A 124 8.87 23.00 -5.18
CA GLU A 124 9.96 22.70 -4.24
C GLU A 124 9.44 22.56 -2.82
N GLN A 125 8.31 23.19 -2.51
CA GLN A 125 7.63 23.10 -1.22
C GLN A 125 6.71 21.88 -1.10
N MET A 126 6.59 21.05 -2.14
CA MET A 126 5.82 19.81 -2.05
C MET A 126 6.48 18.87 -1.03
N LYS A 127 5.73 18.49 0.00
CA LYS A 127 6.15 17.53 1.03
C LYS A 127 5.37 16.23 0.87
N LEU A 128 6.07 15.13 1.12
CA LEU A 128 5.53 13.78 1.14
C LEU A 128 5.71 13.17 2.52
N GLN A 129 4.66 12.54 3.03
CA GLN A 129 4.75 11.60 4.14
C GLN A 129 4.28 10.24 3.64
N ILE A 130 5.07 9.20 3.92
CA ILE A 130 4.80 7.86 3.42
C ILE A 130 4.45 6.99 4.62
N LYS A 131 3.36 6.22 4.51
CA LYS A 131 3.00 5.21 5.49
C LYS A 131 2.85 3.86 4.78
N LEU A 132 3.60 2.87 5.25
CA LEU A 132 3.60 1.53 4.69
C LEU A 132 2.97 0.54 5.67
N GLY A 133 1.99 -0.23 5.19
CA GLY A 133 1.46 -1.40 5.86
C GLY A 133 2.24 -2.63 5.45
N VAL A 134 3.08 -3.16 6.33
CA VAL A 134 4.01 -4.26 6.06
C VAL A 134 3.89 -5.33 7.14
N PRO A 135 3.93 -6.64 6.79
CA PRO A 135 3.83 -7.68 7.78
C PRO A 135 4.99 -7.62 8.79
N ARG A 136 4.66 -7.64 10.09
CA ARG A 136 5.62 -7.47 11.20
C ARG A 136 6.93 -8.27 11.05
N PRO A 137 6.91 -9.57 10.70
CA PRO A 137 8.13 -10.37 10.66
C PRO A 137 9.16 -9.89 9.65
N VAL A 138 8.74 -9.19 8.59
CA VAL A 138 9.61 -8.79 7.47
C VAL A 138 9.90 -7.29 7.43
N GLN A 139 9.32 -6.47 8.32
CA GLN A 139 9.52 -5.01 8.34
C GLN A 139 11.00 -4.60 8.42
N HIS A 140 11.81 -5.36 9.15
CA HIS A 140 13.23 -5.09 9.33
C HIS A 140 14.09 -5.31 8.06
N LEU A 141 13.51 -5.92 7.02
CA LEU A 141 14.16 -6.20 5.73
C LEU A 141 13.93 -5.08 4.69
N LEU A 142 13.19 -4.03 5.04
CA LEU A 142 12.90 -2.93 4.13
C LEU A 142 14.13 -2.06 3.90
N ASP A 143 14.43 -1.81 2.63
CA ASP A 143 15.38 -0.80 2.19
C ASP A 143 14.64 0.51 1.90
N PHE A 144 14.76 1.44 2.83
CA PHE A 144 14.13 2.76 2.76
C PHE A 144 14.71 3.64 1.65
N GLU A 145 15.96 3.46 1.25
CA GLU A 145 16.58 4.25 0.17
C GLU A 145 15.94 3.90 -1.17
N ARG A 146 15.76 2.59 -1.44
CA ARG A 146 15.05 2.10 -2.63
C ARG A 146 13.60 2.59 -2.68
N ILE A 147 12.92 2.65 -1.54
CA ILE A 147 11.54 3.14 -1.44
C ILE A 147 11.49 4.64 -1.73
N LYS A 148 12.39 5.43 -1.11
CA LYS A 148 12.45 6.89 -1.30
C LYS A 148 12.79 7.26 -2.75
N ALA A 149 13.63 6.47 -3.42
CA ALA A 149 14.00 6.66 -4.82
C ALA A 149 12.82 6.50 -5.81
N VAL A 150 11.66 6.00 -5.38
CA VAL A 150 10.46 5.90 -6.23
C VAL A 150 9.88 7.26 -6.58
N PHE A 151 9.99 8.24 -5.69
CA PHE A 151 9.32 9.53 -5.82
C PHE A 151 10.20 10.49 -6.63
N PRO A 152 9.75 10.95 -7.81
CA PRO A 152 10.55 11.81 -8.68
C PRO A 152 10.42 13.31 -8.33
N TYR A 153 9.68 13.64 -7.28
CA TYR A 153 9.37 14.99 -6.84
C TYR A 153 9.03 14.99 -5.35
N GLY A 154 8.99 16.19 -4.77
CA GLY A 154 8.64 16.42 -3.37
C GLY A 154 9.74 16.03 -2.39
N GLU A 155 9.76 16.69 -1.25
CA GLU A 155 10.60 16.36 -0.12
C GLU A 155 9.93 15.27 0.72
N ILE A 156 10.59 14.12 0.89
CA ILE A 156 10.09 13.06 1.76
C ILE A 156 10.43 13.41 3.21
N THR A 157 9.44 13.95 3.92
CA THR A 157 9.56 14.37 5.32
C THR A 157 9.58 13.18 6.28
N SER A 158 8.76 12.15 6.04
CA SER A 158 8.74 10.95 6.86
C SER A 158 8.37 9.69 6.06
N CYS A 159 8.86 8.55 6.55
CA CYS A 159 8.45 7.23 6.08
C CYS A 159 8.18 6.36 7.31
N GLU A 160 6.91 6.14 7.62
CA GLU A 160 6.44 5.33 8.73
C GLU A 160 6.09 3.93 8.25
N VAL A 161 6.45 2.91 9.04
CA VAL A 161 6.06 1.52 8.79
C VAL A 161 5.18 1.07 9.94
N VAL A 162 4.02 0.51 9.59
CA VAL A 162 3.07 -0.07 10.54
C VAL A 162 2.77 -1.51 10.20
N ASP A 163 2.28 -2.24 11.20
CA ASP A 163 1.80 -3.61 11.02
C ASP A 163 0.60 -3.62 10.07
N GLY A 164 0.71 -4.37 8.98
CA GLY A 164 -0.30 -4.46 7.94
C GLY A 164 0.12 -5.40 6.83
N GLY A 165 -0.40 -5.18 5.62
CA GLY A 165 -0.09 -6.02 4.46
C GLY A 165 -0.56 -7.46 4.63
N MET A 166 0.05 -8.38 3.88
CA MET A 166 -0.21 -9.81 4.00
C MET A 166 1.02 -10.64 3.64
N ILE A 167 1.24 -11.73 4.39
CA ILE A 167 2.06 -12.86 3.95
C ILE A 167 1.07 -13.98 3.64
N CYS A 168 1.13 -14.55 2.45
CA CYS A 168 0.33 -15.73 2.10
C CYS A 168 1.16 -16.71 1.27
N SER A 169 0.76 -17.97 1.25
CA SER A 169 1.40 -18.96 0.36
C SER A 169 1.02 -18.66 -1.10
N SER A 170 2.02 -18.63 -1.99
CA SER A 170 1.85 -18.66 -3.44
C SER A 170 1.44 -20.05 -3.94
N GLY A 171 1.51 -21.07 -3.08
CA GLY A 171 1.19 -22.46 -3.39
C GLY A 171 2.26 -23.17 -4.21
N THR A 172 3.37 -22.52 -4.56
CA THR A 172 4.49 -23.13 -5.31
C THR A 172 5.79 -22.42 -4.98
N CYS A 173 6.84 -23.19 -4.68
CA CYS A 173 8.21 -22.68 -4.59
C CYS A 173 8.93 -23.02 -5.90
N ILE A 174 9.33 -22.00 -6.66
CA ILE A 174 10.06 -22.15 -7.92
C ILE A 174 11.50 -21.66 -7.71
N GLU A 175 12.40 -22.56 -7.32
CA GLU A 175 13.81 -22.22 -7.04
C GLU A 175 14.50 -21.49 -8.22
N ALA A 176 14.12 -21.82 -9.46
CA ALA A 176 14.65 -21.16 -10.66
C ALA A 176 14.31 -19.66 -10.75
N MET A 177 13.29 -19.20 -10.01
CA MET A 177 12.89 -17.79 -9.91
C MET A 177 13.46 -17.10 -8.66
N GLY A 178 14.23 -17.82 -7.83
CA GLY A 178 14.85 -17.30 -6.61
C GLY A 178 14.06 -17.54 -5.32
N ASP A 179 12.95 -18.27 -5.39
CA ASP A 179 12.12 -18.61 -4.23
C ASP A 179 12.92 -19.45 -3.22
N LYS A 180 12.87 -19.09 -1.93
CA LYS A 180 13.44 -19.90 -0.82
C LYS A 180 12.37 -20.68 -0.05
N ASN A 181 11.11 -20.29 -0.22
CA ASN A 181 9.89 -20.80 0.37
C ASN A 181 8.71 -20.34 -0.52
N ASP A 182 7.49 -20.72 -0.16
CA ASP A 182 6.27 -20.37 -0.90
C ASP A 182 5.61 -19.07 -0.42
N ASP A 183 6.31 -18.18 0.30
CA ASP A 183 5.74 -16.92 0.76
C ASP A 183 5.61 -15.90 -0.38
N CYS A 184 4.42 -15.30 -0.46
CA CYS A 184 4.08 -14.13 -1.25
C CYS A 184 3.80 -12.96 -0.30
N TYR A 185 4.31 -11.78 -0.65
CA TYR A 185 4.16 -10.56 0.15
C TYR A 185 3.22 -9.56 -0.52
N ILE A 186 2.38 -8.94 0.30
CA ILE A 186 1.56 -7.79 -0.07
C ILE A 186 1.89 -6.63 0.86
N VAL A 187 2.19 -5.48 0.28
CA VAL A 187 2.43 -4.22 0.97
C VAL A 187 1.40 -3.20 0.53
N ASN A 188 0.85 -2.45 1.49
CA ASN A 188 0.01 -1.30 1.23
C ASN A 188 0.81 -0.02 1.46
N ALA A 189 0.58 1.00 0.63
CA ALA A 189 1.18 2.31 0.79
C ALA A 189 0.09 3.40 0.83
N ALA A 190 0.26 4.36 1.73
CA ALA A 190 -0.43 5.64 1.72
C ALA A 190 0.62 6.75 1.63
N VAL A 191 0.50 7.59 0.60
CA VAL A 191 1.38 8.73 0.31
C VAL A 191 0.56 9.99 0.55
N TYR A 192 0.86 10.68 1.64
CA TYR A 192 0.24 11.94 2.00
C TYR A 192 1.00 13.07 1.30
N VAL A 193 0.30 13.89 0.54
CA VAL A 193 0.91 14.99 -0.23
C VAL A 193 0.43 16.33 0.31
N GLY A 194 1.37 17.22 0.61
CA GLY A 194 1.10 18.54 1.18
C GLY A 194 2.25 19.52 0.99
N TYR A 195 2.30 20.57 1.80
CA TYR A 195 3.38 21.56 1.86
C TYR A 195 3.52 22.15 3.27
#